data_AF-A0A1W9K7U4-F1
#
_entry.id   AF-A0A1W9K7U4-F1
#
_cell.length_a   1.000
_cell.length_b   1.000
_cell.length_c   1.000
_cell.angle_alpha   90.00
_cell.angle_beta   90.00
_cell.angle_gamma   90.00
#
_symmetry.space_group_name_H-M   'P 1'
#
loop_
_entity.id
_entity.type
_entity.pdbx_description
1 polymer ?
#
loop_
_entity_poly.entity_id
_entity_poly.type
_entity_poly.pdbx_seq_one_letter_code
_entity_poly.pdbx_strand_id
1 'polypeptide(L)'
;MAQEIGIVKIATGTVTAIAADGSKRILQVGDRVYSTDLLTTAVGSTVLIQFANGSFVDMGGNDSMLLSAAFQEQGESVQAGQNPQATGLSAEEIQAALLAGADPTVIAEATAAGAAAGAGGAAGAGNEGHVPVIVEYLNPVAPVTNGFDTTGPDVAFPLILQEVLILDPDQFVSALGNLPPNASNDSSNDNAPGSAVTLNVLGNDNDPDGTLNPASVQIVG
;
A
#
# COMPACT_ATOMS: atom_id res chain seq x y z
N MET A 1 -12.57 53.61 -2.05
CA MET A 1 -13.58 53.21 -3.06
C MET A 1 -13.61 51.69 -3.07
N ALA A 2 -14.78 51.06 -2.96
CA ALA A 2 -14.89 49.60 -2.98
C ALA A 2 -14.78 49.12 -4.44
N GLN A 3 -13.89 48.16 -4.71
CA GLN A 3 -13.69 47.62 -6.05
C GLN A 3 -14.75 46.55 -6.32
N GLU A 4 -15.49 46.69 -7.41
CA GLU A 4 -16.39 45.64 -7.90
C GLU A 4 -15.56 44.47 -8.40
N ILE A 5 -15.88 43.26 -7.92
CA ILE A 5 -15.13 42.04 -8.28
C ILE A 5 -15.99 40.98 -8.96
N GLY A 6 -17.32 41.07 -8.89
CA GLY A 6 -18.21 40.09 -9.54
C GLY A 6 -19.68 40.49 -9.57
N ILE A 7 -20.46 39.63 -10.24
CA ILE A 7 -21.91 39.76 -10.42
C ILE A 7 -22.57 38.44 -9.99
N VAL A 8 -23.69 38.56 -9.26
CA VAL A 8 -24.50 37.42 -8.85
C VAL A 8 -25.21 36.80 -10.05
N LYS A 9 -24.98 35.51 -10.32
CA LYS A 9 -25.65 34.75 -11.39
C LYS A 9 -26.86 33.99 -10.90
N ILE A 10 -26.80 33.47 -9.67
CA ILE A 10 -27.88 32.74 -9.03
C ILE A 10 -27.94 33.22 -7.58
N ALA A 11 -29.14 33.53 -7.10
CA ALA A 11 -29.41 33.77 -5.69
C ALA A 11 -30.77 33.17 -5.36
N THR A 12 -30.77 32.16 -4.50
CA THR A 12 -32.00 31.55 -3.97
C THR A 12 -31.98 31.67 -2.46
N GLY A 13 -33.09 32.10 -1.85
CA GLY A 13 -33.17 32.39 -0.42
C GLY A 13 -32.69 33.80 -0.07
N THR A 14 -32.18 33.97 1.16
CA THR A 14 -31.71 35.27 1.66
C THR A 14 -30.20 35.31 1.67
N VAL A 15 -29.62 36.13 0.78
CA VAL A 15 -28.18 36.36 0.66
C VAL A 15 -27.92 37.81 1.03
N THR A 16 -27.07 38.06 2.02
CA THR A 16 -26.74 39.40 2.49
C THR A 16 -25.26 39.69 2.31
N ALA A 17 -24.95 40.79 1.62
CA ALA A 17 -23.61 41.39 1.60
C ALA A 17 -23.51 42.45 2.69
N ILE A 18 -22.48 42.37 3.51
CA ILE A 18 -22.14 43.38 4.53
C ILE A 18 -20.88 44.08 4.05
N ALA A 19 -20.99 45.34 3.67
CA ALA A 19 -19.84 46.14 3.25
C ALA A 19 -18.92 46.46 4.44
N ALA A 20 -17.69 46.91 4.17
CA ALA A 20 -16.72 47.27 5.22
C ALA A 20 -17.18 48.41 6.15
N ASP A 21 -18.16 49.21 5.72
CA ASP A 21 -18.81 50.25 6.53
C ASP A 21 -19.93 49.71 7.44
N GLY A 22 -20.23 48.41 7.36
CA GLY A 22 -21.30 47.73 8.10
C GLY A 22 -22.67 47.76 7.42
N SER A 23 -22.80 48.39 6.25
CA SER A 23 -24.04 48.45 5.49
C SER A 23 -24.44 47.07 4.96
N LYS A 24 -25.67 46.64 5.24
CA LYS A 24 -26.21 45.34 4.79
C LYS A 24 -27.07 45.52 3.54
N ARG A 25 -26.82 44.71 2.52
CA ARG A 25 -27.56 44.69 1.25
C ARG A 25 -28.01 43.27 0.95
N ILE A 26 -29.30 43.07 0.72
CA ILE A 26 -29.80 41.79 0.22
C ILE A 26 -29.44 41.70 -1.25
N LEU A 27 -28.76 40.62 -1.63
CA LEU A 27 -28.31 40.39 -3.00
C LEU A 27 -29.37 39.64 -3.80
N GLN A 28 -29.60 40.11 -5.02
CA GLN A 28 -30.41 39.47 -6.04
C GLN A 28 -29.55 39.11 -7.27
N VAL A 29 -30.11 38.29 -8.16
CA VAL A 29 -29.48 37.97 -9.43
C VAL A 29 -29.24 39.25 -10.23
N GLY A 30 -28.00 39.45 -10.69
CA GLY A 30 -27.55 40.65 -11.39
C GLY A 30 -26.90 41.70 -10.49
N ASP A 31 -26.97 41.57 -9.16
CA ASP A 31 -26.32 42.51 -8.25
C ASP A 31 -24.80 42.39 -8.27
N ARG A 32 -24.16 43.54 -8.03
CA ARG A 32 -22.70 43.67 -7.96
C ARG A 32 -22.22 43.44 -6.54
N VAL A 33 -21.13 42.70 -6.43
CA VAL A 33 -20.44 42.42 -5.18
C VAL A 33 -19.05 43.05 -5.18
N TYR A 34 -18.63 43.55 -4.02
CA TYR A 34 -17.39 44.28 -3.86
C TYR A 34 -16.34 43.46 -3.10
N SER A 35 -15.06 43.77 -3.32
CA SER A 35 -13.93 43.07 -2.68
C SER A 35 -13.96 43.11 -1.15
N THR A 36 -14.58 44.13 -0.57
CA THR A 36 -14.68 44.33 0.87
C THR A 36 -15.97 43.77 1.47
N ASP A 37 -16.83 43.14 0.69
CA ASP A 37 -18.08 42.59 1.18
C ASP A 37 -17.86 41.27 1.93
N LEU A 38 -18.47 41.16 3.11
CA LEU A 38 -18.70 39.89 3.80
C LEU A 38 -20.05 39.36 3.34
N LEU A 39 -20.04 38.27 2.58
CA LEU A 39 -21.26 37.59 2.17
C LEU A 39 -21.70 36.62 3.25
N THR A 40 -23.02 36.59 3.49
CA THR A 40 -23.66 35.70 4.45
C THR A 40 -24.93 35.14 3.82
N THR A 41 -25.11 33.83 3.89
CA THR A 41 -26.31 33.13 3.38
C THR A 41 -27.14 32.62 4.54
N ALA A 42 -28.47 32.77 4.46
CA ALA A 42 -29.37 32.18 5.44
C ALA A 42 -29.49 30.66 5.24
N VAL A 43 -30.12 29.97 6.20
CA VAL A 43 -30.44 28.55 6.07
C VAL A 43 -31.28 28.30 4.81
N GLY A 44 -30.94 27.26 4.04
CA GLY A 44 -31.60 26.93 2.78
C GLY A 44 -31.38 27.92 1.63
N SER A 45 -30.40 28.82 1.76
CA SER A 45 -30.01 29.75 0.68
C SER A 45 -28.83 29.22 -0.11
N THR A 46 -28.68 29.67 -1.35
CA THR A 46 -27.49 29.40 -2.18
C THR A 46 -27.23 30.60 -3.07
N VAL A 47 -25.96 30.87 -3.35
CA VAL A 47 -25.56 31.95 -4.26
C VAL A 47 -24.40 31.50 -5.14
N LEU A 48 -24.53 31.76 -6.44
CA LEU A 48 -23.45 31.63 -7.41
C LEU A 48 -23.04 33.02 -7.90
N ILE A 49 -21.78 33.36 -7.72
CA ILE A 49 -21.21 34.64 -8.13
C ILE A 49 -20.20 34.38 -9.24
N GLN A 50 -20.35 35.08 -10.36
CA GLN A 50 -19.30 35.11 -11.38
C GLN A 50 -18.41 36.32 -11.15
N PHE A 51 -17.13 36.09 -10.94
CA PHE A 51 -16.14 37.15 -10.86
C PHE A 51 -15.81 37.73 -12.25
N ALA A 52 -15.24 38.94 -12.27
CA ALA A 52 -14.85 39.62 -13.51
C ALA A 52 -13.81 38.83 -14.34
N ASN A 53 -13.06 37.92 -13.71
CA ASN A 53 -12.11 37.00 -14.36
C ASN A 53 -12.78 35.77 -15.00
N GLY A 54 -14.10 35.62 -14.91
CA GLY A 54 -14.86 34.47 -15.42
C GLY A 54 -14.97 33.28 -14.46
N SER A 55 -14.26 33.32 -13.32
CA SER A 55 -14.34 32.33 -12.24
C SER A 55 -15.68 32.41 -11.51
N PHE A 56 -16.05 31.33 -10.82
CA PHE A 56 -17.30 31.25 -10.06
C PHE A 56 -17.03 30.93 -8.59
N VAL A 57 -17.80 31.55 -7.70
CA VAL A 57 -17.91 31.19 -6.29
C VAL A 57 -19.32 30.71 -6.03
N ASP A 58 -19.44 29.50 -5.52
CA ASP A 58 -20.68 28.92 -5.02
C ASP A 58 -20.64 28.90 -3.50
N MET A 59 -21.72 29.36 -2.85
CA MET A 59 -21.89 29.27 -1.42
C MET A 59 -23.23 28.61 -1.09
N GLY A 60 -23.21 27.71 -0.13
CA GLY A 60 -24.38 27.01 0.38
C GLY A 60 -25.15 27.85 1.39
N GLY A 61 -26.04 27.19 2.13
CA GLY A 61 -26.84 27.85 3.17
C GLY A 61 -26.10 27.88 4.51
N ASN A 62 -26.28 28.96 5.28
CA ASN A 62 -25.58 29.18 6.55
C ASN A 62 -24.06 29.41 6.41
N ASP A 63 -23.59 29.73 5.21
CA ASP A 63 -22.19 30.05 4.94
C ASP A 63 -21.92 31.55 5.12
N SER A 64 -20.66 31.87 5.43
CA SER A 64 -20.14 33.24 5.43
C SER A 64 -18.75 33.32 4.81
N MET A 65 -18.53 34.26 3.89
CA MET A 65 -17.24 34.40 3.21
C MET A 65 -16.88 35.88 3.01
N LEU A 66 -15.63 36.25 3.38
CA LEU A 66 -15.04 37.52 2.97
C LEU A 66 -14.58 37.42 1.52
N LEU A 67 -15.14 38.25 0.66
CA LEU A 67 -14.89 38.16 -0.78
C LEU A 67 -13.48 38.61 -1.19
N SER A 68 -12.80 39.36 -0.32
CA SER A 68 -11.38 39.73 -0.48
C SER A 68 -10.46 38.51 -0.46
N ALA A 69 -10.74 37.52 0.39
CA ALA A 69 -9.96 36.28 0.45
C ALA A 69 -10.14 35.48 -0.84
N ALA A 70 -11.38 35.35 -1.34
CA ALA A 70 -11.70 34.67 -2.59
C ALA A 70 -10.97 35.26 -3.81
N PHE A 71 -10.83 36.59 -3.84
CA PHE A 71 -10.20 37.31 -4.94
C PHE A 71 -8.67 37.29 -4.85
N GLN A 72 -8.10 37.32 -3.64
CA GLN A 72 -6.65 37.20 -3.42
C GLN A 72 -6.11 35.84 -3.85
N GLU A 73 -6.87 34.75 -3.65
CA GLU A 73 -6.45 33.41 -4.12
C GLU A 73 -6.36 33.28 -5.65
N GLN A 74 -6.87 34.25 -6.42
CA GLN A 74 -6.89 34.18 -7.89
C GLN A 74 -6.34 35.42 -8.61
N GLY A 75 -6.08 36.52 -7.89
CA GLY A 75 -5.49 37.77 -8.40
C GLY A 75 -3.97 37.79 -8.36
N GLU A 76 -3.35 36.82 -7.68
CA GLU A 76 -1.96 36.49 -7.92
C GLU A 76 -1.90 35.66 -9.22
N SER A 77 -1.26 36.20 -10.28
CA SER A 77 -0.26 35.35 -10.92
C SER A 77 0.51 34.75 -9.75
N VAL A 78 0.58 33.44 -9.63
CA VAL A 78 1.44 32.80 -8.64
C VAL A 78 2.93 33.25 -8.85
N GLN A 79 3.31 34.49 -8.50
CA GLN A 79 3.99 34.66 -7.25
C GLN A 79 2.95 34.04 -6.28
N ALA A 80 2.95 32.75 -5.97
CA ALA A 80 3.97 32.24 -5.09
C ALA A 80 4.51 33.46 -4.36
N GLY A 81 3.68 34.13 -3.53
CA GLY A 81 4.16 34.54 -2.23
C GLY A 81 4.95 33.33 -1.81
N GLN A 82 6.27 33.43 -2.06
CA GLN A 82 7.16 32.30 -2.27
C GLN A 82 6.70 31.30 -1.26
N ASN A 83 6.17 30.14 -1.66
CA ASN A 83 5.66 29.16 -0.71
C ASN A 83 6.73 29.04 0.37
N PRO A 84 6.61 29.70 1.57
CA PRO A 84 7.69 30.47 2.20
C PRO A 84 8.99 29.80 1.87
N GLN A 85 9.68 30.25 0.80
CA GLN A 85 10.56 29.37 -0.02
C GLN A 85 11.23 28.43 0.93
N ALA A 86 10.79 27.15 0.95
CA ALA A 86 10.94 26.28 2.11
C ALA A 86 12.28 26.61 2.76
N THR A 87 12.27 27.31 3.90
CA THR A 87 13.50 27.92 4.44
C THR A 87 14.46 26.83 4.96
N GLY A 88 14.21 25.57 4.62
CA GLY A 88 14.97 24.38 4.94
C GLY A 88 15.57 23.72 3.70
N LEU A 89 16.13 22.55 3.97
CA LEU A 89 16.84 21.72 2.99
C LEU A 89 15.99 21.43 1.74
N SER A 90 16.64 21.42 0.57
CA SER A 90 16.01 21.00 -0.68
C SER A 90 15.62 19.52 -0.62
N ALA A 91 14.70 19.11 -1.50
CA ALA A 91 14.29 17.70 -1.59
C ALA A 91 15.48 16.77 -1.89
N GLU A 92 16.47 17.24 -2.63
CA GLU A 92 17.70 16.50 -2.96
C GLU A 92 18.59 16.33 -1.72
N GLU A 93 18.73 17.38 -0.91
CA GLU A 93 19.50 17.34 0.34
C GLU A 93 18.85 16.39 1.36
N ILE A 94 17.52 16.43 1.47
CA ILE A 94 16.76 15.50 2.31
C ILE A 94 16.96 14.06 1.83
N GLN A 95 16.85 13.79 0.52
CA GLN A 95 17.05 12.45 -0.03
C GLN A 95 18.48 11.92 0.22
N ALA A 96 19.50 12.76 0.06
CA ALA A 96 20.89 12.40 0.35
C ALA A 96 21.10 12.08 1.84
N ALA A 97 20.50 12.87 2.73
CA ALA A 97 20.57 12.66 4.16
C ALA A 97 19.86 11.38 4.61
N LEU A 98 18.70 11.05 4.05
CA LEU A 98 18.02 9.77 4.31
C LEU A 98 18.87 8.58 3.84
N LEU A 99 19.50 8.69 2.66
CA LEU A 99 20.38 7.63 2.15
C LEU A 99 21.63 7.44 3.03
N ALA A 100 22.12 8.52 3.65
CA ALA A 100 23.20 8.49 4.63
C ALA A 100 22.75 8.00 6.02
N GLY A 101 21.46 7.71 6.20
CA GLY A 101 20.89 7.22 7.46
C GLY A 101 20.60 8.32 8.49
N ALA A 102 20.51 9.59 8.08
CA ALA A 102 20.12 10.67 8.97
C ALA A 102 18.61 10.64 9.27
N ASP A 103 18.23 11.00 10.50
CA ASP A 103 16.84 11.03 10.96
C ASP A 103 16.09 12.25 10.39
N PRO A 104 15.01 12.06 9.61
CA PRO A 104 14.18 13.14 9.06
C PRO A 104 13.69 14.16 10.09
N THR A 105 13.51 13.74 11.35
CA THR A 105 13.02 14.61 12.44
C THR A 105 14.07 15.63 12.91
N VAL A 106 15.35 15.39 12.63
CA VAL A 106 16.46 16.27 13.00
C VAL A 106 16.91 17.15 11.84
N ILE A 107 16.79 16.65 10.60
CA ILE A 107 17.29 17.32 9.40
C ILE A 107 16.23 18.16 8.68
N ALA A 108 14.95 17.82 8.80
CA ALA A 108 13.88 18.58 8.17
C ALA A 108 13.39 19.70 9.10
N GLU A 109 12.94 20.81 8.52
CA GLU A 109 12.24 21.85 9.27
C GLU A 109 10.98 21.27 9.93
N ALA A 110 10.57 21.84 11.07
CA ALA A 110 9.33 21.47 11.72
C ALA A 110 8.13 21.68 10.78
N THR A 111 7.17 20.75 10.79
CA THR A 111 5.97 20.86 9.96
C THR A 111 5.11 22.05 10.43
N ALA A 112 4.56 22.80 9.47
CA ALA A 112 3.81 24.03 9.72
C ALA A 112 2.50 23.86 10.54
N ALA A 113 2.12 22.64 10.90
CA ALA A 113 0.90 22.32 11.66
C ALA A 113 1.02 22.51 13.19
N GLY A 114 2.14 23.05 13.67
CA GLY A 114 2.30 23.46 15.06
C GLY A 114 3.70 23.14 15.57
N ALA A 115 4.38 24.17 16.05
CA ALA A 115 5.58 24.02 16.86
C ALA A 115 5.32 23.11 18.08
N ALA A 116 6.41 22.64 18.71
CA ALA A 116 6.40 21.79 19.89
C ALA A 116 5.29 22.16 20.89
N ALA A 117 4.67 21.15 21.49
CA ALA A 117 3.57 21.30 22.45
C ALA A 117 3.93 22.35 23.53
N GLY A 118 3.33 23.54 23.41
CA GLY A 118 3.57 24.67 24.30
C GLY A 118 3.85 26.02 23.62
N ALA A 119 4.16 26.07 22.32
CA ALA A 119 4.51 27.34 21.65
C ALA A 119 3.31 28.10 21.04
N GLY A 120 2.07 27.65 21.26
CA GLY A 120 0.87 28.18 20.59
C GLY A 120 -0.21 28.81 21.47
N GLY A 121 0.06 29.11 22.75
CA GLY A 121 -0.95 29.71 23.62
C GLY A 121 -0.34 30.49 24.77
N ALA A 122 -0.60 31.80 24.80
CA ALA A 122 -0.46 32.55 26.04
C ALA A 122 -1.30 31.86 27.12
N ALA A 123 -0.72 31.71 28.31
CA ALA A 123 -1.39 31.11 29.45
C ALA A 123 -2.66 31.90 29.79
N GLY A 124 -3.82 31.35 29.47
CA GLY A 124 -5.11 31.86 29.91
C GLY A 124 -6.06 32.26 28.78
N ALA A 125 -6.65 31.27 28.12
CA ALA A 125 -8.06 31.30 27.73
C ALA A 125 -8.41 29.92 27.18
N GLY A 126 -9.36 29.26 27.84
CA GLY A 126 -10.09 28.18 27.20
C GLY A 126 -9.86 26.78 27.76
N ASN A 127 -10.96 26.10 28.01
CA ASN A 127 -11.04 24.67 28.26
C ASN A 127 -11.43 24.02 26.93
N GLU A 128 -10.53 24.02 25.94
CA GLU A 128 -10.80 23.44 24.61
C GLU A 128 -10.82 21.91 24.60
N GLY A 129 -10.84 21.24 25.75
CA GLY A 129 -11.29 19.84 25.84
C GLY A 129 -10.42 18.81 25.11
N HIS A 130 -9.18 19.14 24.74
CA HIS A 130 -8.20 18.18 24.28
C HIS A 130 -6.84 18.44 24.93
N VAL A 131 -6.39 17.46 25.70
CA VAL A 131 -5.00 17.40 26.17
C VAL A 131 -4.24 16.61 25.11
N PRO A 132 -3.33 17.24 24.33
CA PRO A 132 -2.51 16.48 23.40
C PRO A 132 -1.61 15.53 24.18
N VAL A 133 -1.56 14.26 23.76
CA VAL A 133 -0.58 13.31 24.30
C VAL A 133 0.74 13.61 23.62
N ILE A 134 1.70 14.09 24.41
CA ILE A 134 3.07 14.35 23.95
C ILE A 134 3.84 13.05 24.15
N VAL A 135 4.29 12.46 23.04
CA VAL A 135 5.18 11.28 23.07
C VAL A 135 6.61 11.77 22.93
N GLU A 136 7.37 11.72 24.02
CA GLU A 136 8.79 12.05 24.00
C GLU A 136 9.61 10.83 23.54
N TYR A 137 10.45 11.03 22.52
CA TYR A 137 11.29 9.98 21.96
C TYR A 137 12.60 9.80 22.75
N LEU A 138 12.48 9.34 24.01
CA LEU A 138 13.59 9.33 24.98
C LEU A 138 14.55 8.13 24.84
N ASN A 139 14.16 7.07 24.11
CA ASN A 139 15.01 5.87 23.96
C ASN A 139 14.80 5.22 22.58
N PRO A 140 15.50 5.69 21.54
CA PRO A 140 15.24 5.34 20.14
C PRO A 140 15.57 3.88 19.79
N VAL A 141 16.42 3.25 20.60
CA VAL A 141 16.89 1.89 20.36
C VAL A 141 16.40 1.01 21.51
N ALA A 142 15.47 0.12 21.16
CA ALA A 142 15.09 -1.00 22.00
C ALA A 142 15.21 -2.28 21.16
N PRO A 143 15.64 -3.40 21.74
CA PRO A 143 15.53 -4.67 21.06
C PRO A 143 14.05 -4.94 20.77
N VAL A 144 13.70 -5.02 19.49
CA VAL A 144 12.36 -5.48 19.08
C VAL A 144 12.25 -6.95 19.45
N THR A 145 11.57 -7.22 20.56
CA THR A 145 11.17 -8.56 20.95
C THR A 145 9.71 -8.73 20.58
N ASN A 146 9.38 -9.75 19.79
CA ASN A 146 7.99 -10.18 19.65
C ASN A 146 7.52 -10.53 21.06
N GLY A 147 6.71 -9.67 21.69
CA GLY A 147 6.28 -9.82 23.09
C GLY A 147 5.38 -11.04 23.35
N PHE A 148 5.27 -11.92 22.37
CA PHE A 148 4.55 -13.19 22.38
C PHE A 148 5.34 -14.20 21.56
N ASP A 149 5.41 -15.43 22.05
CA ASP A 149 5.94 -16.55 21.29
C ASP A 149 5.11 -16.74 20.02
N THR A 150 5.77 -16.68 18.86
CA THR A 150 5.12 -17.02 17.59
C THR A 150 5.23 -18.52 17.36
N THR A 151 4.10 -19.23 17.42
CA THR A 151 4.01 -20.56 16.83
C THR A 151 3.92 -20.39 15.31
N GLY A 152 4.91 -20.92 14.57
CA GLY A 152 4.83 -20.95 13.11
C GLY A 152 3.58 -21.74 12.65
N PRO A 153 3.07 -21.49 11.44
CA PRO A 153 1.96 -22.28 10.93
C PRO A 153 2.32 -23.77 10.89
N ASP A 154 1.55 -24.63 11.57
CA ASP A 154 1.62 -26.11 11.51
C ASP A 154 1.14 -26.67 10.15
N VAL A 155 1.07 -25.81 9.13
CA VAL A 155 0.75 -26.23 7.77
C VAL A 155 2.02 -26.86 7.20
N ALA A 156 2.13 -28.18 7.32
CA ALA A 156 3.01 -28.94 6.47
C ALA A 156 2.59 -28.65 5.02
N PHE A 157 3.40 -27.87 4.30
CA PHE A 157 3.29 -27.87 2.85
C PHE A 157 3.41 -29.34 2.42
N PRO A 158 2.49 -29.85 1.60
CA PRO A 158 2.69 -31.17 1.02
C PRO A 158 4.08 -31.19 0.39
N LEU A 159 4.85 -32.26 0.63
CA LEU A 159 6.13 -32.44 -0.03
C LEU A 159 5.88 -32.34 -1.53
N ILE A 160 6.27 -31.21 -2.12
CA ILE A 160 6.38 -31.10 -3.56
C ILE A 160 7.52 -32.03 -3.94
N LEU A 161 7.18 -33.20 -4.49
CA LEU A 161 8.18 -34.03 -5.15
C LEU A 161 8.80 -33.14 -6.22
N GLN A 162 10.13 -33.04 -6.20
CA GLN A 162 10.87 -32.31 -7.21
C GLN A 162 10.40 -32.83 -8.57
N GLU A 163 9.87 -31.96 -9.43
CA GLU A 163 9.62 -32.33 -10.83
C GLU A 163 10.99 -32.71 -11.40
N VAL A 164 11.20 -34.02 -11.59
CA VAL A 164 12.35 -34.49 -12.36
C VAL A 164 12.10 -34.00 -13.77
N LEU A 165 12.89 -33.03 -14.22
CA LEU A 165 12.92 -32.65 -15.62
C LEU A 165 13.47 -33.83 -16.40
N ILE A 166 12.58 -34.66 -16.94
CA ILE A 166 12.93 -35.81 -17.75
C ILE A 166 13.34 -35.27 -19.13
N LEU A 167 14.64 -35.15 -19.35
CA LEU A 167 15.22 -34.74 -20.63
C LEU A 167 15.20 -35.87 -21.66
N ASP A 168 14.91 -37.10 -21.23
CA ASP A 168 14.86 -38.31 -22.06
C ASP A 168 13.61 -39.15 -21.73
N PRO A 169 12.60 -39.20 -22.62
CA PRO A 169 11.34 -39.90 -22.37
C PRO A 169 11.49 -41.43 -22.22
N ASP A 170 12.61 -42.04 -22.62
CA ASP A 170 12.84 -43.48 -22.43
C ASP A 170 13.15 -43.86 -20.98
N GLN A 171 13.42 -42.88 -20.09
CA GLN A 171 13.60 -43.11 -18.66
C GLN A 171 12.26 -43.26 -17.89
N PHE A 172 11.11 -43.07 -18.55
CA PHE A 172 9.78 -43.07 -17.89
C PHE A 172 9.24 -44.47 -17.53
N VAL A 173 9.80 -45.54 -18.11
CA VAL A 173 9.23 -46.90 -17.97
C VAL A 173 9.73 -47.68 -16.75
N SER A 174 10.76 -47.21 -16.05
CA SER A 174 11.34 -47.94 -14.91
C SER A 174 10.77 -47.55 -13.54
N ALA A 175 10.03 -46.45 -13.41
CA ALA A 175 9.61 -45.94 -12.10
C ALA A 175 8.21 -46.39 -11.66
N LEU A 176 7.37 -46.95 -12.54
CA LEU A 176 5.97 -47.30 -12.26
C LEU A 176 5.47 -48.61 -12.93
N GLY A 177 6.35 -49.46 -13.47
CA GLY A 177 5.98 -50.70 -14.18
C GLY A 177 6.71 -51.93 -13.66
N ASN A 178 6.17 -53.13 -13.94
CA ASN A 178 6.82 -54.40 -13.59
C ASN A 178 8.11 -54.55 -14.41
N LEU A 179 9.26 -54.68 -13.75
CA LEU A 179 10.55 -54.94 -14.36
C LEU A 179 10.65 -56.44 -14.72
N PRO A 180 11.35 -56.82 -15.80
CA PRO A 180 11.56 -58.22 -16.11
C PRO A 180 12.51 -58.88 -15.08
N PRO A 181 12.36 -60.18 -14.80
CA PRO A 181 13.28 -60.90 -13.93
C PRO A 181 14.68 -60.96 -14.56
N ASN A 182 15.71 -60.90 -13.72
CA ASN A 182 17.09 -61.06 -14.12
C ASN A 182 17.53 -62.52 -13.89
N ALA A 183 17.85 -63.21 -14.98
CA ALA A 183 18.27 -64.61 -14.96
C ALA A 183 19.79 -64.76 -15.08
N SER A 184 20.37 -65.63 -14.25
CA SER A 184 21.79 -65.98 -14.26
C SER A 184 21.96 -67.44 -14.68
N ASN A 185 22.96 -67.71 -15.52
CA ASN A 185 23.19 -69.08 -16.00
C ASN A 185 23.56 -70.03 -14.84
N ASP A 186 22.83 -71.13 -14.74
CA ASP A 186 23.20 -72.27 -13.90
C ASP A 186 24.34 -73.08 -14.53
N SER A 187 25.18 -73.67 -13.69
CA SER A 187 26.20 -74.63 -14.15
C SER A 187 26.34 -75.80 -13.18
N SER A 188 26.50 -76.99 -13.75
CA SER A 188 26.89 -78.20 -13.02
C SER A 188 27.94 -78.93 -13.85
N ASN A 189 29.16 -78.99 -13.31
CA ASN A 189 30.33 -79.60 -13.94
C ASN A 189 30.67 -80.94 -13.28
N ASP A 190 31.50 -81.75 -13.94
CA ASP A 190 32.06 -83.00 -13.39
C ASP A 190 31.04 -84.12 -13.06
N ASN A 191 29.92 -84.16 -13.80
CA ASN A 191 28.91 -85.21 -13.66
C ASN A 191 29.39 -86.54 -14.25
N ALA A 192 29.21 -87.65 -13.51
CA ALA A 192 29.53 -88.98 -14.01
C ALA A 192 28.52 -89.44 -15.10
N PRO A 193 28.94 -90.18 -16.15
CA PRO A 193 28.04 -90.69 -17.17
C PRO A 193 26.93 -91.56 -16.56
N GLY A 194 25.67 -91.23 -16.89
CA GLY A 194 24.49 -91.92 -16.38
C GLY A 194 23.96 -91.41 -15.04
N SER A 195 24.60 -90.41 -14.42
CA SER A 195 24.07 -89.74 -13.22
C SER A 195 23.02 -88.68 -13.57
N ALA A 196 21.91 -88.67 -12.84
CA ALA A 196 20.92 -87.60 -12.94
C ALA A 196 21.45 -86.32 -12.29
N VAL A 197 21.22 -85.17 -12.92
CA VAL A 197 21.59 -83.84 -12.41
C VAL A 197 20.33 -83.12 -11.95
N THR A 198 20.38 -82.52 -10.76
CA THR A 198 19.31 -81.66 -10.25
C THR A 198 19.85 -80.24 -10.08
N LEU A 199 19.18 -79.27 -10.70
CA LEU A 199 19.54 -77.85 -10.66
C LEU A 199 18.37 -77.06 -10.07
N ASN A 200 18.68 -76.06 -9.23
CA ASN A 200 17.70 -75.10 -8.76
C ASN A 200 17.68 -73.89 -9.70
N VAL A 201 16.74 -73.89 -10.64
CA VAL A 201 16.62 -72.89 -11.70
C VAL A 201 16.28 -71.47 -11.24
N LEU A 202 15.98 -71.27 -9.95
CA LEU A 202 15.72 -69.94 -9.37
C LEU A 202 16.79 -69.54 -8.35
N GLY A 203 17.84 -70.36 -8.15
CA GLY A 203 18.75 -70.22 -7.03
C GLY A 203 19.62 -68.95 -7.07
N ASN A 204 19.89 -68.44 -8.27
CA ASN A 204 20.74 -67.28 -8.56
C ASN A 204 20.01 -66.20 -9.39
N ASP A 205 18.70 -66.31 -9.54
CA ASP A 205 17.86 -65.37 -10.27
C ASP A 205 17.24 -64.36 -9.30
N ASN A 206 16.91 -63.16 -9.79
CA ASN A 206 16.26 -62.14 -8.96
C ASN A 206 15.20 -61.35 -9.74
N ASP A 207 14.08 -61.05 -9.08
CA ASP A 207 13.09 -60.12 -9.60
C ASP A 207 13.23 -58.75 -8.89
N PRO A 208 13.52 -57.64 -9.59
CA PRO A 208 13.74 -56.34 -8.95
C PRO A 208 12.51 -55.74 -8.25
N ASP A 209 11.30 -56.19 -8.58
CA ASP A 209 10.04 -55.61 -8.08
C ASP A 209 9.16 -56.59 -7.30
N GLY A 210 9.62 -57.82 -7.09
CA GLY A 210 8.78 -58.87 -6.52
C GLY A 210 9.50 -60.18 -6.27
N THR A 211 8.72 -61.26 -6.23
CA THR A 211 9.23 -62.62 -6.04
C THR A 211 9.04 -63.38 -7.35
N LEU A 212 10.10 -64.05 -7.80
CA LEU A 212 10.06 -64.93 -8.97
C LEU A 212 8.91 -65.94 -8.84
N ASN A 213 8.13 -66.09 -9.91
CA ASN A 213 7.07 -67.09 -10.00
C ASN A 213 7.62 -68.40 -10.62
N PRO A 214 7.78 -69.49 -9.85
CA PRO A 214 8.31 -70.74 -10.38
C PRO A 214 7.41 -71.38 -11.45
N ALA A 215 6.11 -71.07 -11.45
CA ALA A 215 5.15 -71.62 -12.40
C ALA A 215 5.22 -70.97 -13.79
N SER A 216 5.92 -69.84 -13.96
CA SER A 216 6.11 -69.20 -15.25
C SER A 216 7.40 -69.62 -15.98
N VAL A 217 8.18 -70.53 -15.41
CA VAL A 217 9.41 -71.03 -16.04
C VAL A 217 9.06 -71.92 -17.25
N GLN A 218 9.62 -71.59 -18.42
CA GLN A 218 9.50 -72.40 -19.63
C GLN A 218 10.86 -72.99 -20.00
N ILE A 219 10.95 -74.33 -20.05
CA ILE A 219 12.15 -75.02 -20.53
C ILE A 219 12.04 -75.15 -22.05
N VAL A 220 12.97 -74.52 -22.77
CA VAL A 220 13.11 -74.66 -24.23
C VAL A 220 14.32 -75.55 -24.49
N GLY A 221 14.09 -76.67 -25.16
CA GLY A 221 15.11 -77.66 -25.51
C GLY A 221 15.20 -77.88 -27.01
#